data_AF-A0A5E4VDK1-F1
#
_entry.id   AF-A0A5E4VDK1-F1
#
_cell.length_a   1.000
_cell.length_b   1.000
_cell.length_c   1.000
_cell.angle_alpha   90.00
_cell.angle_beta   90.00
_cell.angle_gamma   90.00
#
_symmetry.space_group_name_H-M   'P 1'
#
loop_
_entity.id
_entity.type
_entity.pdbx_description
1 polymer ?
#
loop_
_entity_poly.entity_id
_entity_poly.type
_entity_poly.pdbx_seq_one_letter_code
_entity_poly.pdbx_strand_id
1 'polypeptide(L)'
;MELHDRRQLPVARDLAWIALNDPGILQGCIPGCESIERLDDTTWTIVVSVASGPLGGRWSGRITVTDVTAPTSYTLNVDALGSAAGHTRGKATITLQAQGPMHTLLTYDLTTHLGAESAHLDTPQAQVAARKLVDECLARLTAAIAPHAATYPPTAADGEVAAALATDAALRDMPATRGRLARWWPWAVAALILIVVFLWGGHAS
;
A
#
# COMPACT_ATOMS: atom_id res chain seq x y z
N MET A 1 -14.56 -15.06 16.27
CA MET A 1 -13.50 -14.22 16.87
C MET A 1 -13.51 -12.83 16.24
N GLU A 2 -13.31 -11.79 17.04
CA GLU A 2 -13.21 -10.39 16.58
C GLU A 2 -12.01 -9.68 17.21
N LEU A 3 -11.40 -8.76 16.48
CA LEU A 3 -10.18 -8.05 16.89
C LEU A 3 -10.14 -6.66 16.26
N HIS A 4 -10.31 -5.64 17.09
CA HIS A 4 -10.25 -4.24 16.69
C HIS A 4 -9.10 -3.54 17.43
N ASP A 5 -8.34 -2.69 16.74
CA ASP A 5 -7.38 -1.77 17.36
C ASP A 5 -6.99 -0.60 16.43
N ARG A 6 -6.12 0.28 16.93
CA ARG A 6 -5.48 1.36 16.18
C ARG A 6 -3.98 1.44 16.49
N ARG A 7 -3.18 1.81 15.48
CA ARG A 7 -1.73 1.98 15.58
C ARG A 7 -1.27 3.27 14.91
N GLN A 8 -0.39 4.01 15.59
CA GLN A 8 0.28 5.15 14.97
C GLN A 8 1.49 4.67 14.17
N LEU A 9 1.58 5.11 12.92
CA LEU A 9 2.70 4.88 12.03
C LEU A 9 3.46 6.22 11.83
N PRO A 10 4.79 6.25 12.02
CA PRO A 10 5.61 7.46 11.88
C PRO A 10 5.97 7.73 10.41
N VAL A 11 4.97 7.65 9.53
CA VAL A 11 5.10 7.86 8.08
C VAL A 11 3.90 8.61 7.51
N ALA A 12 4.05 9.16 6.30
CA ALA A 12 2.96 9.70 5.51
C ALA A 12 1.96 8.60 5.16
N ARG A 13 0.69 8.98 5.00
CA ARG A 13 -0.40 8.05 4.68
C ARG A 13 -0.11 7.26 3.41
N ASP A 14 0.42 7.92 2.39
CA ASP A 14 0.65 7.30 1.09
C ASP A 14 1.79 6.27 1.17
N LEU A 15 2.82 6.53 1.98
CA LEU A 15 3.88 5.56 2.24
C LEU A 15 3.36 4.34 3.01
N ALA A 16 2.52 4.56 4.03
CA ALA A 16 1.86 3.47 4.75
C ALA A 16 0.97 2.64 3.81
N TRP A 17 0.24 3.31 2.91
CA TRP A 17 -0.61 2.64 1.92
C TRP A 17 0.20 1.77 0.97
N ILE A 18 1.29 2.30 0.40
CA ILE A 18 2.18 1.54 -0.49
C ILE A 18 2.74 0.32 0.23
N ALA A 19 3.25 0.50 1.45
CA ALA A 19 3.84 -0.59 2.22
C ALA A 19 2.84 -1.69 2.61
N LEU A 20 1.61 -1.32 2.93
CA LEU A 20 0.53 -2.27 3.21
C LEU A 20 0.02 -3.01 1.96
N ASN A 21 0.44 -2.61 0.76
CA ASN A 21 0.07 -3.23 -0.51
C ASN A 21 1.30 -3.78 -1.27
N ASP A 22 2.46 -3.87 -0.63
CA ASP A 22 3.70 -4.38 -1.21
C ASP A 22 3.98 -5.80 -0.68
N PRO A 23 3.90 -6.85 -1.53
CA PRO A 23 4.15 -8.22 -1.11
C PRO A 23 5.55 -8.44 -0.53
N GLY A 24 6.58 -7.75 -1.03
CA GLY A 24 7.95 -7.89 -0.55
C GLY A 24 8.12 -7.35 0.87
N ILE A 25 7.53 -6.18 1.16
CA ILE A 25 7.50 -5.62 2.52
C ILE A 25 6.69 -6.54 3.44
N LEU A 26 5.50 -6.96 3.01
CA LEU A 26 4.61 -7.77 3.84
C LEU A 26 5.20 -9.15 4.15
N GLN A 27 5.94 -9.76 3.23
CA GLN A 27 6.63 -11.04 3.46
C GLN A 27 7.59 -10.94 4.65
N GLY A 28 8.37 -9.86 4.75
CA GLY A 28 9.28 -9.64 5.88
C GLY A 28 8.56 -9.29 7.19
N CYS A 29 7.37 -8.71 7.10
CA CYS A 29 6.62 -8.25 8.26
C CYS A 29 5.77 -9.35 8.90
N ILE A 30 5.21 -10.27 8.12
CA ILE A 30 4.32 -11.31 8.63
C ILE A 30 5.17 -12.43 9.29
N PRO A 31 5.01 -12.68 10.60
CA PRO A 31 5.78 -13.71 11.28
C PRO A 31 5.52 -15.11 10.71
N GLY A 32 6.56 -15.82 10.30
CA GLY A 32 6.44 -17.15 9.71
C GLY A 32 5.90 -17.17 8.28
N CYS A 33 5.83 -16.02 7.60
CA CYS A 33 5.48 -15.97 6.19
C CYS A 33 6.53 -16.70 5.35
N GLU A 34 6.08 -17.71 4.62
CA GLU A 34 6.92 -18.46 3.68
C GLU A 34 6.80 -17.91 2.28
N SER A 35 5.57 -17.62 1.84
CA SER A 35 5.31 -17.00 0.55
C SER A 35 4.11 -16.06 0.63
N ILE A 36 4.18 -14.97 -0.13
CA ILE A 36 3.07 -14.07 -0.41
C ILE A 36 3.20 -13.60 -1.85
N GLU A 37 2.17 -13.83 -2.65
CA GLU A 37 2.22 -13.62 -4.09
C GLU A 37 0.95 -12.91 -4.55
N ARG A 38 1.12 -11.87 -5.37
CA ARG A 38 0.02 -11.17 -6.02
C ARG A 38 -0.34 -11.95 -7.28
N LEU A 39 -1.54 -12.52 -7.33
CA LEU A 39 -2.04 -13.25 -8.50
C LEU A 39 -2.60 -12.29 -9.55
N ASP A 40 -3.33 -11.27 -9.10
CA ASP A 40 -3.91 -10.22 -9.93
C ASP A 40 -4.04 -8.92 -9.13
N ASP A 41 -4.83 -7.96 -9.62
CA ASP A 41 -4.92 -6.65 -8.99
C ASP A 41 -5.54 -6.66 -7.58
N THR A 42 -6.39 -7.63 -7.28
CA THR A 42 -7.12 -7.71 -6.01
C THR A 42 -6.93 -9.04 -5.29
N THR A 43 -6.29 -10.03 -5.90
CA THR A 43 -6.21 -11.40 -5.36
C THR A 43 -4.78 -11.82 -5.11
N TRP A 44 -4.50 -12.25 -3.88
CA TRP A 44 -3.19 -12.69 -3.45
C TRP A 44 -3.27 -14.08 -2.83
N THR A 45 -2.16 -14.80 -2.83
CA THR A 45 -1.99 -16.04 -2.08
C THR A 45 -0.90 -15.90 -1.03
N ILE A 46 -1.09 -16.54 0.11
CA ILE A 46 -0.15 -16.49 1.22
C ILE A 46 0.00 -17.85 1.87
N VAL A 47 1.23 -18.17 2.29
CA VAL A 47 1.53 -19.34 3.12
C VAL A 47 2.28 -18.87 4.37
N VAL A 48 1.76 -19.24 5.54
CA VAL A 48 2.32 -18.84 6.85
C VAL A 48 2.47 -20.08 7.73
N SER A 49 3.63 -20.24 8.33
CA SER A 49 3.92 -21.28 9.31
C SER A 49 4.10 -20.69 10.70
N VAL A 50 3.17 -21.01 11.59
CA VAL A 50 3.22 -20.60 13.00
C VAL A 50 3.78 -21.78 13.81
N ALA A 51 5.02 -21.63 14.28
CA ALA A 51 5.75 -22.74 14.87
C ALA A 51 5.20 -23.22 16.23
N SER A 52 4.65 -22.30 17.04
CA SER A 52 4.23 -22.61 18.41
C SER A 52 3.04 -21.78 18.85
N GLY A 53 2.14 -22.39 19.62
CA GLY A 53 1.02 -21.71 20.26
C GLY A 53 -0.34 -22.28 19.82
N PRO A 54 -1.45 -21.70 20.31
CA PRO A 54 -2.79 -22.18 20.00
C PRO A 54 -3.14 -22.07 18.52
N LEU A 55 -2.45 -21.22 17.75
CA LEU A 55 -2.60 -21.05 16.30
C LEU A 55 -1.53 -21.82 15.50
N GLY A 56 -0.81 -22.73 16.15
CA GLY A 56 0.30 -23.46 15.56
C GLY A 56 -0.12 -24.27 14.33
N GLY A 57 0.76 -24.30 13.33
CA GLY A 57 0.55 -25.03 12.09
C GLY A 57 0.92 -24.23 10.85
N ARG A 58 0.87 -24.91 9.70
CA ARG A 58 1.00 -24.30 8.39
C ARG A 58 -0.37 -23.91 7.85
N TRP A 59 -0.49 -22.68 7.41
CA TRP A 59 -1.69 -22.05 6.87
C TRP A 59 -1.44 -21.66 5.43
N SER A 60 -2.39 -21.97 4.54
CA SER A 60 -2.38 -21.52 3.15
C SER A 60 -3.69 -20.80 2.88
N GLY A 61 -3.63 -19.60 2.33
CA GLY A 61 -4.83 -18.80 2.13
C GLY A 61 -4.82 -17.95 0.87
N ARG A 62 -6.02 -17.57 0.46
CA ARG A 62 -6.28 -16.60 -0.59
C ARG A 62 -6.85 -15.34 0.04
N ILE A 63 -6.27 -14.20 -0.32
CA ILE A 63 -6.70 -12.87 0.12
C ILE A 63 -7.34 -12.19 -1.08
N THR A 64 -8.53 -11.64 -0.91
CA THR A 64 -9.23 -10.83 -1.92
C THR A 64 -9.47 -9.43 -1.34
N VAL A 65 -8.97 -8.41 -2.03
CA VAL A 65 -9.13 -7.00 -1.68
C VAL A 65 -10.43 -6.45 -2.30
N THR A 66 -11.28 -5.86 -1.48
CA THR A 66 -12.55 -5.22 -1.89
C THR A 66 -12.67 -3.82 -1.28
N ASP A 67 -13.67 -3.07 -1.75
CA ASP A 67 -14.05 -1.76 -1.17
C ASP A 67 -12.90 -0.75 -1.09
N VAL A 68 -12.03 -0.77 -2.11
CA VAL A 68 -10.81 0.04 -2.14
C VAL A 68 -11.16 1.51 -2.34
N THR A 69 -10.75 2.34 -1.39
CA THR A 69 -10.71 3.80 -1.51
C THR A 69 -9.27 4.23 -1.26
N ALA A 70 -8.46 4.32 -2.31
CA ALA A 70 -7.05 4.65 -2.16
C ALA A 70 -6.85 6.16 -1.85
N PRO A 71 -5.92 6.55 -0.95
CA PRO A 71 -5.09 5.73 -0.06
C PRO A 71 -5.65 5.66 1.38
N THR A 72 -6.98 5.60 1.54
CA THR A 72 -7.65 5.75 2.84
C THR A 72 -8.16 4.44 3.43
N SER A 73 -8.70 3.51 2.64
CA SER A 73 -9.28 2.28 3.18
C SER A 73 -9.44 1.16 2.17
N TYR A 74 -9.52 -0.07 2.67
CA TYR A 74 -9.96 -1.26 1.92
C TYR A 74 -10.40 -2.37 2.87
N THR A 75 -11.03 -3.39 2.31
CA THR A 75 -11.40 -4.62 3.01
C THR A 75 -10.59 -5.78 2.44
N LEU A 76 -10.04 -6.62 3.31
CA LEU A 76 -9.43 -7.90 2.96
C LEU A 76 -10.39 -9.01 3.34
N ASN A 77 -10.70 -9.89 2.39
CA ASN A 77 -11.42 -11.13 2.62
C ASN A 77 -10.42 -12.27 2.48
N VAL A 78 -10.30 -13.10 3.51
CA VAL A 78 -9.28 -14.15 3.59
C VAL A 78 -9.96 -15.49 3.73
N ASP A 79 -9.75 -16.38 2.77
CA ASP A 79 -10.10 -17.80 2.88
C ASP A 79 -8.81 -18.59 3.12
N ALA A 80 -8.68 -19.21 4.29
CA ALA A 80 -7.47 -19.91 4.71
C ALA A 80 -7.76 -21.37 5.13
N LEU A 81 -6.81 -22.25 4.84
CA LEU A 81 -6.79 -23.64 5.27
C LEU A 81 -5.55 -23.88 6.14
N GLY A 82 -5.77 -24.26 7.39
CA GLY A 82 -4.73 -24.68 8.31
C GLY A 82 -4.57 -26.20 8.33
N SER A 83 -3.35 -26.69 8.15
CA SER A 83 -3.00 -28.13 8.17
C SER A 83 -3.49 -28.89 9.41
N ALA A 84 -3.47 -28.25 10.59
CA ALA A 84 -3.97 -28.81 11.85
C ALA A 84 -5.27 -28.15 12.33
N ALA A 85 -5.71 -27.09 11.64
CA ALA A 85 -6.75 -26.19 12.12
C ALA A 85 -8.00 -26.16 11.26
N GLY A 86 -8.00 -26.70 10.03
CA GLY A 86 -9.16 -26.70 9.14
C GLY A 86 -9.40 -25.36 8.43
N HIS A 87 -10.61 -25.19 7.90
CA HIS A 87 -10.99 -24.03 7.09
C HIS A 87 -11.44 -22.83 7.94
N THR A 88 -10.87 -21.67 7.65
CA THR A 88 -11.16 -20.40 8.33
C THR A 88 -11.42 -19.30 7.32
N ARG A 89 -12.43 -18.47 7.59
CA ARG A 89 -12.71 -17.28 6.80
C ARG A 89 -12.57 -16.03 7.66
N GLY A 90 -11.76 -15.09 7.19
CA GLY A 90 -11.50 -13.82 7.85
C GLY A 90 -11.95 -12.66 6.98
N LYS A 91 -12.31 -11.55 7.63
CA LYS A 91 -12.48 -10.24 7.02
C LYS A 91 -11.71 -9.22 7.83
N ALA A 92 -10.93 -8.36 7.18
CA ALA A 92 -10.22 -7.26 7.82
C ALA A 92 -10.54 -5.94 7.12
N THR A 93 -11.12 -4.99 7.84
CA THR A 93 -11.31 -3.63 7.36
C THR A 93 -10.13 -2.79 7.82
N ILE A 94 -9.47 -2.09 6.89
CA ILE A 94 -8.30 -1.25 7.17
C ILE A 94 -8.62 0.19 6.79
N THR A 95 -8.29 1.12 7.68
CA THR A 95 -8.45 2.57 7.47
C THR A 95 -7.18 3.31 7.86
N LEU A 96 -6.72 4.22 7.01
CA LEU A 96 -5.58 5.11 7.23
C LEU A 96 -6.05 6.56 7.29
N GLN A 97 -5.77 7.22 8.42
CA GLN A 97 -6.07 8.63 8.62
C GLN A 97 -4.76 9.41 8.81
N ALA A 98 -4.54 10.44 8.00
CA ALA A 98 -3.40 11.34 8.21
C ALA A 98 -3.58 12.12 9.54
N GLN A 99 -2.50 12.23 10.31
CA GLN A 99 -2.42 12.98 11.58
C GLN A 99 -1.31 14.05 11.53
N GLY A 100 -0.78 14.32 10.34
CA GLY A 100 0.31 15.23 10.07
C GLY A 100 1.09 14.78 8.83
N PRO A 101 2.14 15.52 8.41
CA PRO A 101 2.92 15.18 7.22
C PRO A 101 3.57 13.79 7.28
N MET A 102 4.00 13.37 8.48
CA MET A 102 4.73 12.12 8.71
C MET A 102 4.09 11.26 9.80
N HIS A 103 2.79 11.41 10.01
CA HIS A 103 2.05 10.64 11.00
C HIS A 103 0.74 10.13 10.41
N THR A 104 0.52 8.84 10.54
CA THR A 104 -0.71 8.17 10.07
C THR A 104 -1.27 7.31 11.20
N LEU A 105 -2.58 7.42 11.43
CA LEU A 105 -3.32 6.52 12.29
C LEU A 105 -3.90 5.39 11.43
N LEU A 106 -3.38 4.18 11.61
CA LEU A 106 -3.93 2.95 11.08
C LEU A 106 -4.98 2.44 12.05
N THR A 107 -6.21 2.21 11.58
CA THR A 107 -7.27 1.52 12.32
C THR A 107 -7.60 0.23 11.59
N TYR A 108 -7.80 -0.85 12.35
CA TYR A 108 -8.19 -2.12 11.78
C TYR A 108 -9.30 -2.78 12.59
N ASP A 109 -10.14 -3.52 11.88
CA ASP A 109 -11.20 -4.36 12.43
C ASP A 109 -11.15 -5.71 11.72
N LEU A 110 -10.78 -6.77 12.46
CA LEU A 110 -10.71 -8.13 11.96
C LEU A 110 -11.85 -8.94 12.57
N THR A 111 -12.59 -9.63 11.71
CA THR A 111 -13.58 -10.63 12.07
C THR A 111 -13.18 -11.97 11.47
N THR A 112 -13.39 -13.04 12.21
CA THR A 112 -12.99 -14.39 11.77
C THR A 112 -14.06 -15.40 12.14
N HIS A 113 -14.47 -16.17 11.14
CA HIS A 113 -15.37 -17.30 11.22
C HIS A 113 -14.56 -18.59 11.11
N LEU A 114 -14.55 -19.33 12.20
CA LEU A 114 -13.92 -20.64 12.31
C LEU A 114 -14.92 -21.71 11.84
N GLY A 115 -14.48 -22.62 10.97
CA GLY A 115 -15.27 -23.81 10.62
C GLY A 115 -15.40 -24.76 11.81
N ALA A 116 -16.28 -25.77 11.70
CA ALA A 116 -16.45 -26.78 12.74
C ALA A 116 -15.15 -27.52 13.09
N GLU A 117 -14.27 -27.73 12.09
CA GLU A 117 -12.94 -28.32 12.23
C GLU A 117 -11.98 -27.44 13.06
N SER A 118 -12.23 -26.13 13.06
CA SER A 118 -11.43 -25.10 13.72
C SER A 118 -12.02 -24.64 15.05
N ALA A 119 -13.08 -25.27 15.55
CA ALA A 119 -13.81 -24.83 16.74
C ALA A 119 -12.93 -24.76 18.00
N HIS A 120 -11.88 -25.59 18.06
CA HIS A 120 -10.89 -25.58 19.15
C HIS A 120 -10.06 -24.27 19.21
N LEU A 121 -10.09 -23.45 18.16
CA LEU A 121 -9.45 -22.14 18.10
C LEU A 121 -10.35 -21.00 18.58
N ASP A 122 -11.62 -21.26 18.92
CA ASP A 122 -12.52 -20.25 19.48
C ASP A 122 -12.33 -20.11 20.99
N THR A 123 -11.09 -19.83 21.40
CA THR A 123 -10.70 -19.71 22.80
C THR A 123 -10.09 -18.34 23.08
N PRO A 124 -10.20 -17.81 24.32
CA PRO A 124 -9.53 -16.55 24.69
C PRO A 124 -8.02 -16.57 24.44
N GLN A 125 -7.37 -17.73 24.62
CA GLN A 125 -5.94 -17.90 24.38
C GLN A 125 -5.58 -17.76 22.89
N ALA A 126 -6.40 -18.30 22.00
CA ALA A 126 -6.24 -18.14 20.56
C ALA A 126 -6.42 -16.68 20.14
N GLN A 127 -7.38 -15.96 20.72
CA GLN A 127 -7.57 -14.52 20.47
C GLN A 127 -6.36 -13.70 20.92
N VAL A 128 -5.79 -14.00 22.09
CA VAL A 128 -4.54 -13.36 22.58
C VAL A 128 -3.37 -13.66 21.64
N ALA A 129 -3.25 -14.89 21.15
CA ALA A 129 -2.20 -15.25 20.19
C ALA A 129 -2.38 -14.52 18.85
N ALA A 130 -3.62 -14.39 18.35
CA ALA A 130 -3.93 -13.65 17.13
C ALA A 130 -3.55 -12.16 17.27
N ARG A 131 -3.93 -11.53 18.39
CA ARG A 131 -3.52 -10.15 18.70
C ARG A 131 -2.01 -10.00 18.64
N LYS A 132 -1.26 -10.90 19.28
CA LYS A 132 0.22 -10.85 19.28
C LYS A 132 0.83 -10.94 17.88
N LEU A 133 0.28 -11.79 17.01
CA LEU A 133 0.75 -11.90 15.62
C LEU A 133 0.51 -10.59 14.84
N VAL A 134 -0.66 -9.96 15.02
CA VAL A 134 -0.97 -8.66 14.41
C VAL A 134 -0.04 -7.58 14.95
N ASP A 135 0.15 -7.51 16.27
CA ASP A 135 1.02 -6.52 16.91
C ASP A 135 2.47 -6.66 16.42
N GLU A 136 2.97 -7.88 16.30
CA GLU A 136 4.31 -8.16 15.79
C GLU A 136 4.45 -7.80 14.31
N CYS A 137 3.46 -8.13 13.49
CA CYS A 137 3.42 -7.76 12.08
C CYS A 137 3.48 -6.23 11.90
N LEU A 138 2.66 -5.49 12.66
CA LEU A 138 2.64 -4.03 12.62
C LEU A 138 3.91 -3.40 13.18
N ALA A 139 4.53 -4.01 14.20
CA ALA A 139 5.82 -3.57 14.71
C ALA A 139 6.93 -3.73 13.65
N ARG A 140 6.98 -4.87 12.97
CA ARG A 140 7.93 -5.13 11.86
C ARG A 140 7.67 -4.21 10.68
N LEU A 141 6.40 -3.99 10.30
CA LEU A 141 6.01 -3.03 9.27
C LEU A 141 6.50 -1.64 9.59
N THR A 142 6.23 -1.16 10.81
CA THR A 142 6.67 0.16 11.29
C THR A 142 8.20 0.29 11.20
N ALA A 143 8.93 -0.75 11.62
CA ALA A 143 10.39 -0.77 11.54
C ALA A 143 10.92 -0.79 10.09
N ALA A 144 10.22 -1.43 9.16
CA ALA A 144 10.60 -1.49 7.74
C ALA A 144 10.40 -0.14 7.03
N ILE A 145 9.36 0.62 7.40
CA ILE A 145 8.97 1.85 6.70
C ILE A 145 9.49 3.13 7.37
N ALA A 146 9.79 3.12 8.66
CA ALA A 146 10.38 4.26 9.36
C ALA A 146 11.72 4.76 8.76
N PRO A 147 12.65 3.89 8.30
CA PRO A 147 13.89 4.32 7.64
C PRO A 147 13.65 5.03 6.30
N HIS A 148 12.58 4.64 5.58
CA HIS A 148 12.25 5.18 4.25
C HIS A 148 11.45 6.49 4.31
N ALA A 149 10.95 6.87 5.48
CA ALA A 149 10.28 8.15 5.71
C ALA A 149 11.22 9.35 5.47
N ALA A 150 12.53 9.17 5.67
CA ALA A 150 13.53 10.21 5.44
C ALA A 150 13.84 10.43 3.94
N THR A 151 13.50 9.49 3.06
CA THR A 151 13.88 9.48 1.64
C THR A 151 12.72 9.70 0.68
N TYR A 152 11.46 9.61 1.12
CA TYR A 152 10.31 10.03 0.31
C TYR A 152 10.04 11.52 0.56
N PRO A 153 10.33 12.43 -0.37
CA PRO A 153 9.92 13.82 -0.20
C PRO A 153 8.39 13.83 -0.05
N PRO A 154 7.85 14.55 0.95
CA PRO A 154 6.41 14.65 1.12
C PRO A 154 5.85 15.20 -0.19
N THR A 155 5.12 14.37 -0.93
CA THR A 155 4.35 14.86 -2.07
C THR A 155 3.37 15.85 -1.46
N ALA A 156 3.50 17.10 -1.89
CA ALA A 156 2.99 18.27 -1.20
C ALA A 156 1.50 18.13 -0.85
N ALA A 157 1.21 18.57 0.37
CA ALA A 157 -0.10 18.59 0.98
C ALA A 157 -1.15 19.25 0.08
N ASP A 158 -2.39 18.77 0.20
CA ASP A 158 -3.64 19.28 -0.40
C ASP A 158 -3.84 20.81 -0.28
N GLY A 159 -3.02 21.53 0.50
CA GLY A 159 -3.01 22.99 0.58
C GLY A 159 -2.32 23.72 -0.58
N GLU A 160 -1.31 23.13 -1.23
CA GLU A 160 -0.62 23.79 -2.35
C GLU A 160 -1.41 23.67 -3.66
N VAL A 161 -2.16 22.57 -3.84
CA VAL A 161 -3.10 22.40 -4.96
C VAL A 161 -4.29 23.36 -4.83
N ALA A 162 -4.78 23.61 -3.61
CA ALA A 162 -5.82 24.61 -3.37
C ALA A 162 -5.34 26.06 -3.63
N ALA A 163 -4.10 26.38 -3.24
CA ALA A 163 -3.49 27.69 -3.52
C ALA A 163 -3.13 27.89 -5.00
N ALA A 164 -2.66 26.84 -5.68
CA ALA A 164 -2.40 26.84 -7.12
C ALA A 164 -3.71 26.96 -7.92
N LEU A 165 -4.80 26.30 -7.50
CA LEU A 165 -6.13 26.44 -8.12
C LEU A 165 -6.74 27.83 -7.88
N ALA A 166 -6.47 28.46 -6.72
CA ALA A 166 -6.88 29.84 -6.45
C ALA A 166 -6.09 30.87 -7.29
N THR A 167 -4.81 30.58 -7.56
CA THR A 167 -3.94 31.42 -8.40
C THR A 167 -4.28 31.26 -9.89
N ASP A 168 -4.61 30.05 -10.33
CA ASP A 168 -5.07 29.76 -11.69
C ASP A 168 -6.45 30.37 -11.96
N ALA A 169 -7.35 30.40 -10.97
CA ALA A 169 -8.63 31.10 -11.07
C ALA A 169 -8.46 32.63 -11.20
N ALA A 170 -7.49 33.23 -10.53
CA ALA A 170 -7.19 34.66 -10.63
C ALA A 170 -6.52 35.07 -11.95
N LEU A 171 -5.76 34.16 -12.58
CA LEU A 171 -5.10 34.40 -13.87
C LEU A 171 -6.06 34.30 -15.08
N ARG A 172 -7.21 33.63 -14.94
CA ARG A 172 -8.20 33.46 -16.02
C ARG A 172 -9.03 34.71 -16.31
N ASP A 173 -9.06 35.70 -15.43
CA ASP A 173 -9.81 36.96 -15.61
C ASP A 173 -9.00 38.07 -16.31
N MET A 174 -7.75 37.81 -16.69
CA MET A 174 -6.98 38.74 -17.52
C MET A 174 -7.27 38.53 -19.02
N PRO A 175 -7.64 39.59 -19.78
CA PRO A 175 -7.88 39.45 -21.20
C PRO A 175 -6.57 39.10 -21.94
N ALA A 176 -6.57 37.94 -22.58
CA ALA A 176 -5.43 37.40 -23.31
C ALA A 176 -5.14 38.18 -24.60
N THR A 177 -4.06 38.95 -24.63
CA THR A 177 -3.43 39.43 -25.87
C THR A 177 -2.61 38.30 -26.48
N ARG A 178 -3.22 37.55 -27.41
CA ARG A 178 -2.59 36.46 -28.16
C ARG A 178 -1.66 37.01 -29.24
N GLY A 179 -0.35 37.02 -28.98
CA GLY A 179 0.70 37.50 -29.90
C GLY A 179 1.59 36.39 -30.48
N ARG A 180 1.23 35.87 -31.65
CA ARG A 180 2.09 35.52 -32.80
C ARG A 180 3.52 34.96 -32.59
N LEU A 181 3.76 33.94 -31.76
CA LEU A 181 5.07 33.23 -31.79
C LEU A 181 4.99 31.69 -31.87
N ALA A 182 3.79 31.11 -31.84
CA ALA A 182 3.61 29.65 -31.83
C ALA A 182 3.65 28.95 -33.22
N ARG A 183 4.09 29.64 -34.28
CA ARG A 183 4.02 29.10 -35.67
C ARG A 183 5.36 28.59 -36.23
N TRP A 184 6.48 28.84 -35.55
CA TRP A 184 7.82 28.55 -36.07
C TRP A 184 8.59 27.46 -35.29
N TRP A 185 8.07 27.05 -34.13
CA TRP A 185 8.67 25.98 -33.31
C TRP A 185 8.92 24.65 -34.04
N PRO A 186 8.03 24.14 -34.92
CA PRO A 186 8.30 22.85 -35.58
C PRO A 186 9.47 22.92 -36.57
N TRP A 187 9.72 24.09 -37.18
CA TRP A 187 10.86 24.28 -38.09
C TRP A 187 12.20 24.38 -37.36
N ALA A 188 12.21 24.97 -36.15
CA ALA A 188 13.39 25.03 -35.30
C ALA A 188 13.83 23.63 -34.82
N VAL A 189 12.88 22.76 -34.47
CA VAL A 189 13.15 21.37 -34.06
C VAL A 189 13.66 20.53 -35.24
N ALA A 190 13.06 20.69 -36.43
CA ALA A 190 13.51 19.98 -37.64
C ALA A 190 14.94 20.36 -38.06
N ALA A 191 15.32 21.64 -37.95
CA ALA A 191 16.67 22.11 -38.26
C ALA A 191 17.72 21.56 -37.28
N LEU A 192 17.38 21.46 -35.99
CA LEU A 192 18.27 20.90 -34.97
C LEU A 192 18.57 19.41 -35.21
N ILE A 193 17.56 18.63 -35.61
CA ILE A 193 17.70 17.20 -35.88
C ILE A 193 18.60 16.95 -37.10
N LEU A 194 18.48 17.75 -38.17
CA LEU A 194 19.32 17.64 -39.36
C LEU A 194 20.80 17.92 -39.07
N ILE A 195 21.11 18.89 -38.20
CA ILE A 195 22.48 19.24 -37.80
C ILE A 195 23.13 18.07 -37.02
N VAL A 196 22.37 17.43 -36.13
CA VAL A 196 22.85 16.29 -35.33
C VAL A 196 23.16 15.08 -36.21
N VAL A 197 22.32 14.79 -37.20
CA VAL A 197 22.55 13.69 -38.15
C VAL A 197 23.79 13.93 -39.01
N PHE A 198 24.02 15.17 -39.46
CA PHE A 198 25.19 15.50 -40.27
C PHE A 198 26.52 15.44 -39.50
N LEU A 199 26.50 15.79 -38.21
CA LEU A 199 27.67 15.73 -37.33
C LEU A 199 28.10 14.30 -36.98
N TRP A 200 27.18 13.34 -37.01
CA TRP A 200 27.48 11.92 -36.70
C TRP A 200 27.69 11.04 -37.93
N GLY A 201 27.21 11.44 -39.11
CA GLY A 201 27.40 10.70 -40.36
C GLY A 201 28.79 10.85 -41.00
N GLY A 202 29.59 11.83 -40.59
CA GLY A 202 30.87 12.18 -41.24
C GLY A 202 32.13 11.44 -40.76
N HIS A 203 32.03 10.54 -39.78
CA HIS A 203 33.19 9.88 -39.15
C HIS A 203 33.39 8.40 -39.52
N ALA A 204 32.69 7.90 -40.54
CA ALA A 204 32.93 6.58 -41.11
C ALA A 204 33.40 6.70 -42.57
N SER A 205 34.68 7.03 -42.76
CA SER A 205 35.41 6.86 -44.03
C SER A 205 36.88 6.68 -43.72
#